data_AF-A0A8X7YPF7-F1
#
_entry.id   AF-A0A8X7YPF7-F1
#
_cell.length_a   1.000
_cell.length_b   1.000
_cell.length_c   1.000
_cell.angle_alpha   90.00
_cell.angle_beta   90.00
_cell.angle_gamma   90.00
#
_symmetry.space_group_name_H-M   'P 1'
#
loop_
_entity.id
_entity.type
_entity.pdbx_description
1 polymer ?
#
loop_
_entity_poly.entity_id
_entity_poly.type
_entity_poly.pdbx_seq_one_letter_code
_entity_poly.pdbx_strand_id
1 'polypeptide(L)'
;MGFVTAKALLTLLLSMLCFTVFSEKVEPADQPLHHGSHGHYPTAAPVSEPPSHAPSLAPAPHRHHRHHHGRSPAPAPVNTPTHAPVHSPKPHSPPSVPAHPPMHSHPHPRSYHFPRKLVAVQGVVYCKSCNYSGVDTFLGAKPVRGATVKLQCNNTKYPLEVKATTDKNGYFLVKAPGTITNYGFHKCKVWLVAAPSTACSKITDTHGGLAGAILRPEKKPFVDEKKRGYALFSVGPFAFESKCPR
;
A
#
# COMPACT_ATOMS: atom_id res chain seq x y z
N MET A 1 47.67 -21.07 8.92
CA MET A 1 46.41 -20.45 8.41
C MET A 1 45.53 -21.47 7.64
N GLY A 2 45.37 -22.72 8.10
CA GLY A 2 44.77 -23.79 7.27
C GLY A 2 43.23 -23.92 7.29
N PHE A 3 42.53 -23.26 8.22
CA PHE A 3 41.08 -23.43 8.40
C PHE A 3 40.20 -22.61 7.45
N VAL A 4 40.75 -21.55 6.84
CA VAL A 4 40.00 -20.66 5.93
C VAL A 4 39.82 -21.31 4.55
N THR A 5 40.88 -21.90 4.02
CA THR A 5 40.87 -22.62 2.73
C THR A 5 39.94 -23.83 2.74
N ALA A 6 39.91 -24.63 3.81
CA ALA A 6 39.02 -25.79 3.91
C ALA A 6 37.52 -25.40 3.85
N LYS A 7 37.13 -24.30 4.53
CA LYS A 7 35.75 -23.79 4.47
C LYS A 7 35.41 -23.24 3.09
N ALA A 8 36.32 -22.52 2.46
CA ALA A 8 36.14 -21.98 1.12
C ALA A 8 35.98 -23.11 0.07
N LEU A 9 36.79 -24.17 0.16
CA LEU A 9 36.69 -25.34 -0.73
C LEU A 9 35.34 -26.05 -0.57
N LEU A 10 34.88 -26.23 0.67
CA LEU A 10 33.59 -26.88 0.95
C LEU A 10 32.42 -26.04 0.40
N THR A 11 32.45 -24.71 0.56
CA THR A 11 31.42 -23.84 -0.04
C THR A 11 31.46 -23.85 -1.57
N LEU A 12 32.63 -23.95 -2.18
CA LEU A 12 32.78 -24.05 -3.64
C LEU A 12 32.21 -25.38 -4.16
N LEU A 13 32.51 -26.49 -3.50
CA LEU A 13 31.99 -27.82 -3.85
C LEU A 13 30.47 -27.90 -3.71
N LEU A 14 29.90 -27.39 -2.61
CA LEU A 14 28.44 -27.29 -2.46
C LEU A 14 27.81 -26.38 -3.52
N SER A 15 28.46 -25.28 -3.89
CA SER A 15 27.99 -24.40 -4.96
C SER A 15 27.95 -25.11 -6.31
N MET A 16 29.01 -25.85 -6.68
CA MET A 16 29.08 -26.56 -7.96
C MET A 16 28.02 -27.68 -8.04
N LEU A 17 27.79 -28.41 -6.95
CA LEU A 17 26.73 -29.43 -6.87
C LEU A 17 25.34 -28.84 -7.04
N CYS A 18 25.08 -27.62 -6.53
CA CYS A 18 23.82 -26.92 -6.79
C CYS A 18 23.66 -26.59 -8.28
N PHE A 19 24.70 -26.08 -8.96
CA PHE A 19 24.59 -25.72 -10.37
C PHE A 19 24.35 -26.94 -11.29
N THR A 20 24.92 -28.10 -11.00
CA THR A 20 24.68 -29.32 -11.80
C THR A 20 23.24 -29.85 -11.69
N VAL A 21 22.55 -29.64 -10.57
CA VAL A 21 21.16 -30.13 -10.37
C VAL A 21 20.11 -29.26 -11.09
N PHE A 22 20.42 -27.99 -11.40
CA PHE A 22 19.51 -27.08 -12.10
C PHE A 22 19.70 -27.02 -13.62
N SER A 23 20.67 -27.77 -14.17
CA SER A 23 21.06 -27.67 -15.58
C SER A 23 20.67 -28.89 -16.41
N GLU A 24 19.59 -29.58 -16.04
CA GLU A 24 18.99 -30.63 -16.86
C GLU A 24 17.52 -30.32 -17.20
N LYS A 25 17.23 -30.41 -18.51
CA LYS A 25 15.93 -30.22 -19.19
C LYS A 25 15.60 -28.82 -19.74
N VAL A 26 16.37 -28.43 -20.76
CA VAL A 26 15.85 -27.64 -21.89
C VAL A 26 15.76 -28.56 -23.10
N GLU A 27 14.55 -28.89 -23.52
CA GLU A 27 14.26 -29.66 -24.73
C GLU A 27 13.61 -28.69 -25.74
N PRO A 28 14.19 -28.50 -26.94
CA PRO A 28 13.67 -27.55 -27.91
C PRO A 28 12.48 -28.15 -28.68
N ALA A 29 11.35 -27.45 -28.72
CA ALA A 29 10.22 -27.83 -29.55
C ALA A 29 10.38 -27.29 -30.99
N ASP A 30 10.20 -28.17 -31.97
CA ASP A 30 10.33 -27.88 -33.40
C ASP A 30 9.38 -26.80 -33.92
N GLN A 31 9.86 -26.04 -34.91
CA GLN A 31 9.04 -25.21 -35.80
C GLN A 31 9.00 -25.82 -37.21
N PRO A 32 7.81 -25.98 -37.82
CA PRO A 32 7.70 -26.11 -39.28
C PRO A 32 7.49 -24.74 -39.94
N LEU A 33 8.46 -24.33 -40.77
CA LEU A 33 8.28 -23.31 -41.81
C LEU A 33 7.50 -23.90 -42.98
N HIS A 34 6.53 -23.16 -43.54
CA HIS A 34 6.14 -23.35 -44.95
C HIS A 34 5.74 -22.03 -45.62
N HIS A 35 6.03 -21.95 -46.93
CA HIS A 35 5.70 -20.87 -47.86
C HIS A 35 4.20 -20.51 -47.85
N GLY A 36 3.75 -19.32 -48.26
CA GLY A 36 4.39 -18.33 -49.13
C GLY A 36 3.79 -18.41 -50.55
N SER A 37 2.79 -17.58 -50.83
CA SER A 37 2.26 -17.38 -52.19
C SER A 37 1.66 -15.98 -52.33
N HIS A 38 2.19 -15.19 -53.26
CA HIS A 38 1.56 -13.95 -53.73
C HIS A 38 0.54 -14.26 -54.84
N GLY A 39 -0.51 -13.45 -54.98
CA GLY A 39 -1.44 -13.62 -56.11
C GLY A 39 -2.64 -12.66 -56.15
N HIS A 40 -2.45 -11.51 -56.80
CA HIS A 40 -3.45 -10.75 -57.59
C HIS A 40 -4.71 -10.13 -56.92
N TYR A 41 -4.73 -8.79 -56.96
CA TYR A 41 -5.95 -7.96 -57.05
C TYR A 41 -6.64 -8.15 -58.42
N PRO A 42 -7.96 -7.94 -58.53
CA PRO A 42 -8.41 -6.68 -59.12
C PRO A 42 -9.66 -6.01 -58.49
N THR A 43 -9.58 -4.68 -58.40
CA THR A 43 -10.60 -3.66 -58.74
C THR A 43 -12.11 -3.96 -58.61
N ALA A 44 -12.79 -3.30 -57.66
CA ALA A 44 -13.87 -2.31 -57.90
C ALA A 44 -14.61 -1.95 -56.59
N ALA A 45 -14.98 -0.68 -56.39
CA ALA A 45 -15.77 -0.20 -55.26
C ALA A 45 -17.29 -0.14 -55.60
N PRO A 46 -18.17 0.20 -54.65
CA PRO A 46 -18.34 1.62 -54.31
C PRO A 46 -18.28 1.93 -52.81
N VAL A 47 -17.65 3.05 -52.48
CA VAL A 47 -17.65 3.65 -51.14
C VAL A 47 -18.90 4.52 -51.00
N SER A 48 -19.64 4.37 -49.91
CA SER A 48 -20.74 5.28 -49.57
C SER A 48 -20.20 6.53 -48.86
N GLU A 49 -20.38 7.68 -49.51
CA GLU A 49 -19.94 9.00 -49.03
C GLU A 49 -21.04 9.70 -48.21
N PRO A 50 -20.76 10.15 -46.98
CA PRO A 50 -21.55 11.19 -46.31
C PRO A 50 -20.91 12.58 -46.50
N PRO A 51 -21.70 13.67 -46.57
CA PRO A 51 -21.24 14.95 -47.12
C PRO A 51 -20.26 15.72 -46.24
N SER A 52 -19.33 16.40 -46.90
CA SER A 52 -18.31 17.27 -46.30
C SER A 52 -18.86 18.64 -45.89
N HIS A 53 -18.56 19.10 -44.67
CA HIS A 53 -18.54 20.53 -44.33
C HIS A 53 -17.36 20.89 -43.42
N ALA A 54 -16.97 22.17 -43.48
CA ALA A 54 -15.63 22.70 -43.22
C ALA A 54 -15.19 22.74 -41.73
N PRO A 55 -13.87 22.84 -41.45
CA PRO A 55 -13.35 22.78 -40.07
C PRO A 55 -13.61 24.07 -39.28
N SER A 56 -14.12 23.91 -38.05
CA SER A 56 -14.21 24.98 -37.05
C SER A 56 -13.20 24.75 -35.91
N LEU A 57 -12.70 25.85 -35.35
CA LEU A 57 -11.51 25.89 -34.50
C LEU A 57 -11.72 25.29 -33.10
N ALA A 58 -10.63 24.77 -32.53
CA ALA A 58 -10.61 24.04 -31.26
C ALA A 58 -10.85 24.95 -30.02
N PRO A 59 -11.57 24.47 -28.98
CA PRO A 59 -11.55 25.03 -27.64
C PRO A 59 -10.49 24.34 -26.76
N ALA A 60 -9.49 25.09 -26.32
CA ALA A 60 -8.52 24.68 -25.29
C ALA A 60 -9.05 24.99 -23.86
N PRO A 61 -8.38 24.58 -22.77
CA PRO A 61 -9.05 24.19 -21.53
C PRO A 61 -9.45 25.34 -20.59
N HIS A 62 -10.48 25.09 -19.78
CA HIS A 62 -10.89 25.96 -18.68
C HIS A 62 -9.78 26.12 -17.63
N ARG A 63 -9.21 27.32 -17.52
CA ARG A 63 -8.47 27.80 -16.34
C ARG A 63 -9.34 28.78 -15.55
N HIS A 64 -9.34 28.65 -14.23
CA HIS A 64 -9.98 29.63 -13.35
C HIS A 64 -9.21 30.96 -13.39
N HIS A 65 -9.90 32.04 -13.76
CA HIS A 65 -9.31 33.38 -13.75
C HIS A 65 -9.47 34.07 -12.40
N ARG A 66 -8.39 34.73 -11.98
CA ARG A 66 -8.31 35.63 -10.83
C ARG A 66 -8.13 37.03 -11.41
N HIS A 67 -9.08 37.95 -11.25
CA HIS A 67 -8.85 39.36 -11.58
C HIS A 67 -9.45 40.33 -10.56
N HIS A 68 -8.72 41.43 -10.38
CA HIS A 68 -9.09 42.57 -9.56
C HIS A 68 -9.99 43.51 -10.36
N HIS A 69 -10.86 44.26 -9.68
CA HIS A 69 -11.49 45.46 -10.24
C HIS A 69 -11.00 46.69 -9.48
N GLY A 70 -10.59 47.71 -10.24
CA GLY A 70 -10.21 49.01 -9.72
C GLY A 70 -10.74 50.12 -10.61
N ARG A 71 -11.35 51.12 -9.95
CA ARG A 71 -11.50 52.53 -10.33
C ARG A 71 -12.26 52.90 -11.62
N SER A 72 -13.21 53.82 -11.45
CA SER A 72 -13.85 54.65 -12.49
C SER A 72 -13.86 56.13 -12.06
N PRO A 73 -14.15 57.11 -12.95
CA PRO A 73 -13.54 58.44 -12.90
C PRO A 73 -14.35 59.55 -12.17
N ALA A 74 -13.74 60.73 -12.08
CA ALA A 74 -14.22 61.93 -11.39
C ALA A 74 -14.75 63.04 -12.34
N PRO A 75 -15.46 64.06 -11.82
CA PRO A 75 -15.65 65.37 -12.46
C PRO A 75 -14.70 66.46 -11.90
N ALA A 76 -14.70 67.64 -12.54
CA ALA A 76 -13.63 68.64 -12.55
C ALA A 76 -13.84 69.87 -11.61
N PRO A 77 -12.85 70.79 -11.44
CA PRO A 77 -12.76 71.75 -10.33
C PRO A 77 -13.03 73.24 -10.67
N VAL A 78 -13.23 74.09 -9.65
CA VAL A 78 -13.10 75.57 -9.70
C VAL A 78 -12.52 76.12 -8.37
N ASN A 79 -11.72 77.19 -8.47
CA ASN A 79 -10.99 77.88 -7.39
C ASN A 79 -11.66 79.25 -7.08
N THR A 80 -11.47 80.04 -6.01
CA THR A 80 -10.60 80.16 -4.79
C THR A 80 -11.25 81.28 -3.89
N PRO A 81 -10.64 81.91 -2.84
CA PRO A 81 -9.44 81.63 -2.02
C PRO A 81 -9.65 81.70 -0.47
N THR A 82 -8.60 81.31 0.27
CA THR A 82 -8.14 81.80 1.60
C THR A 82 -9.16 82.13 2.71
N HIS A 83 -9.11 81.38 3.82
CA HIS A 83 -8.92 81.93 5.19
C HIS A 83 -8.57 80.80 6.20
N ALA A 84 -7.78 81.15 7.21
CA ALA A 84 -7.55 80.41 8.45
C ALA A 84 -7.58 81.43 9.61
N PRO A 85 -7.54 81.06 10.92
CA PRO A 85 -7.77 79.75 11.56
C PRO A 85 -8.84 79.82 12.69
N VAL A 86 -9.42 78.70 13.14
CA VAL A 86 -10.11 78.62 14.46
C VAL A 86 -9.79 77.30 15.18
N HIS A 87 -9.71 77.37 16.51
CA HIS A 87 -9.21 76.36 17.45
C HIS A 87 -10.17 75.19 17.76
N SER A 88 -9.57 74.14 18.33
CA SER A 88 -10.19 72.87 18.76
C SER A 88 -10.98 72.96 20.08
N PRO A 89 -11.88 71.99 20.32
CA PRO A 89 -12.12 71.46 21.66
C PRO A 89 -11.81 69.94 21.77
N LYS A 90 -11.11 69.56 22.85
CA LYS A 90 -11.03 68.21 23.45
C LYS A 90 -11.74 68.27 24.82
N PRO A 91 -11.92 67.16 25.55
CA PRO A 91 -12.35 65.81 25.14
C PRO A 91 -13.53 65.31 26.02
N HIS A 92 -14.21 64.22 25.64
CA HIS A 92 -15.09 63.48 26.55
C HIS A 92 -14.67 62.01 26.63
N SER A 93 -14.43 61.52 27.85
CA SER A 93 -14.02 60.14 28.13
C SER A 93 -15.24 59.22 28.25
N PRO A 94 -15.26 58.06 27.58
CA PRO A 94 -16.31 57.05 27.78
C PRO A 94 -16.16 56.38 29.16
N PRO A 95 -17.27 55.85 29.73
CA PRO A 95 -17.30 55.36 31.11
C PRO A 95 -16.61 53.99 31.30
N SER A 96 -16.22 53.73 32.56
CA SER A 96 -15.59 52.48 33.00
C SER A 96 -16.47 51.26 32.75
N VAL A 97 -15.93 50.24 32.09
CA VAL A 97 -16.57 48.92 31.91
C VAL A 97 -16.44 48.09 33.21
N PRO A 98 -17.45 47.32 33.64
CA PRO A 98 -17.35 46.47 34.82
C PRO A 98 -16.32 45.34 34.66
N ALA A 99 -15.55 45.04 35.72
CA ALA A 99 -14.57 43.96 35.72
C ALA A 99 -15.24 42.57 35.64
N HIS A 100 -14.75 41.72 34.74
CA HIS A 100 -15.20 40.33 34.64
C HIS A 100 -14.66 39.47 35.81
N PRO A 101 -15.43 38.50 36.32
CA PRO A 101 -14.95 37.58 37.36
C PRO A 101 -13.85 36.64 36.81
N PRO A 102 -12.95 36.14 37.68
CA PRO A 102 -11.80 35.34 37.24
C PRO A 102 -12.24 33.97 36.71
N MET A 103 -12.01 33.74 35.41
CA MET A 103 -12.28 32.44 34.77
C MET A 103 -11.52 31.33 35.49
N HIS A 104 -12.26 30.35 36.01
CA HIS A 104 -11.68 29.13 36.56
C HIS A 104 -11.07 28.31 35.41
N SER A 105 -9.79 27.98 35.55
CA SER A 105 -9.05 27.20 34.57
C SER A 105 -9.68 25.81 34.42
N HIS A 106 -10.17 25.53 33.22
CA HIS A 106 -10.70 24.21 32.91
C HIS A 106 -9.55 23.19 32.92
N PRO A 107 -9.71 21.99 33.52
CA PRO A 107 -8.68 20.97 33.49
C PRO A 107 -8.33 20.62 32.04
N HIS A 108 -7.07 20.83 31.64
CA HIS A 108 -6.63 20.42 30.31
C HIS A 108 -6.86 18.91 30.14
N PRO A 109 -7.52 18.46 29.06
CA PRO A 109 -7.72 17.04 28.83
C PRO A 109 -6.35 16.36 28.73
N ARG A 110 -6.10 15.38 29.61
CA ARG A 110 -4.85 14.61 29.58
C ARG A 110 -4.72 13.97 28.20
N SER A 111 -3.74 14.42 27.41
CA SER A 111 -3.44 13.84 26.10
C SER A 111 -3.13 12.36 26.29
N TYR A 112 -4.07 11.50 25.87
CA TYR A 112 -3.94 10.05 25.97
C TYR A 112 -3.00 9.56 24.86
N HIS A 113 -1.71 9.88 25.00
CA HIS A 113 -0.69 9.46 24.06
C HIS A 113 -0.46 7.95 24.18
N PHE A 114 -1.10 7.19 23.28
CA PHE A 114 -0.79 5.78 23.11
C PHE A 114 0.67 5.67 22.64
N PRO A 115 1.55 4.98 23.39
CA PRO A 115 2.98 4.98 23.08
C PRO A 115 3.21 4.31 21.73
N ARG A 116 3.99 4.99 20.85
CA ARG A 116 4.34 4.46 19.53
C ARG A 116 5.19 3.20 19.69
N LYS A 117 4.65 2.07 19.24
CA LYS A 117 5.31 0.77 19.19
C LYS A 117 5.47 0.32 17.74
N LEU A 118 6.45 -0.53 17.48
CA LEU A 118 6.63 -1.17 16.17
C LEU A 118 5.57 -2.26 15.97
N VAL A 119 5.32 -2.63 14.72
CA VAL A 119 4.34 -3.65 14.37
C VAL A 119 5.03 -5.02 14.22
N ALA A 120 4.52 -6.03 14.90
CA ALA A 120 4.78 -7.44 14.62
C ALA A 120 3.45 -8.13 14.34
N VAL A 121 3.40 -8.99 13.32
CA VAL A 121 2.17 -9.68 12.90
C VAL A 121 2.39 -11.18 12.96
N GLN A 122 1.46 -11.91 13.58
CA GLN A 122 1.46 -13.36 13.70
C GLN A 122 0.25 -13.98 13.01
N GLY A 123 0.38 -15.24 12.61
CA GLY A 123 -0.71 -16.03 12.04
C GLY A 123 -0.30 -17.46 11.80
N VAL A 124 -1.23 -18.26 11.28
CA VAL A 124 -1.00 -19.67 10.94
C VAL A 124 -1.51 -19.95 9.52
N VAL A 125 -0.79 -20.79 8.78
CA VAL A 125 -1.16 -21.26 7.44
C VAL A 125 -1.40 -22.76 7.45
N TYR A 126 -2.54 -23.17 6.91
CA TYR A 126 -2.95 -24.56 6.78
C TYR A 126 -3.07 -25.00 5.32
N CYS A 127 -3.09 -26.30 5.12
CA CYS A 127 -3.51 -26.98 3.91
C CYS A 127 -4.86 -27.63 4.21
N LYS A 128 -5.92 -27.25 3.48
CA LYS A 128 -7.25 -27.86 3.61
C LYS A 128 -7.21 -29.34 3.23
N SER A 129 -8.08 -30.14 3.84
CA SER A 129 -8.28 -31.54 3.46
C SER A 129 -9.18 -31.64 2.23
N CYS A 130 -8.94 -32.64 1.37
CA CYS A 130 -9.79 -32.93 0.22
C CYS A 130 -11.22 -33.28 0.59
N ASN A 131 -11.45 -33.83 1.78
CA ASN A 131 -12.79 -34.16 2.29
C ASN A 131 -13.68 -32.92 2.45
N TYR A 132 -13.09 -31.72 2.43
CA TYR A 132 -13.79 -30.43 2.54
C TYR A 132 -13.33 -29.43 1.47
N SER A 133 -13.02 -29.93 0.27
CA SER A 133 -12.68 -29.09 -0.90
C SER A 133 -13.79 -28.07 -1.17
N GLY A 134 -13.43 -26.80 -1.44
CA GLY A 134 -14.40 -25.72 -1.68
C GLY A 134 -15.16 -25.19 -0.46
N VAL A 135 -15.12 -25.87 0.70
CA VAL A 135 -15.78 -25.41 1.94
C VAL A 135 -14.80 -24.63 2.80
N ASP A 136 -15.20 -23.50 3.38
CA ASP A 136 -14.36 -22.72 4.31
C ASP A 136 -14.32 -23.36 5.72
N THR A 137 -13.63 -24.50 5.81
CA THR A 137 -13.37 -25.20 7.07
C THR A 137 -11.92 -25.63 7.21
N PHE A 138 -11.45 -25.69 8.45
CA PHE A 138 -10.12 -26.17 8.85
C PHE A 138 -10.17 -27.60 9.43
N LEU A 139 -11.32 -28.27 9.37
CA LEU A 139 -11.44 -29.67 9.79
C LEU A 139 -10.54 -30.57 8.93
N GLY A 140 -9.71 -31.39 9.58
CA GLY A 140 -8.71 -32.22 8.92
C GLY A 140 -7.58 -31.45 8.21
N ALA A 141 -7.53 -30.12 8.32
CA ALA A 141 -6.49 -29.31 7.71
C ALA A 141 -5.15 -29.49 8.45
N LYS A 142 -4.04 -29.49 7.71
CA LYS A 142 -2.69 -29.72 8.25
C LYS A 142 -1.86 -28.42 8.21
N PRO A 143 -1.04 -28.12 9.23
CA PRO A 143 -0.17 -26.96 9.21
C PRO A 143 0.85 -27.05 8.08
N VAL A 144 1.15 -25.93 7.40
CA VAL A 144 2.06 -25.90 6.25
C VAL A 144 3.38 -25.25 6.66
N ARG A 145 4.47 -26.03 6.71
CA ARG A 145 5.83 -25.54 6.96
C ARG A 145 6.46 -24.93 5.70
N GLY A 146 7.02 -23.73 5.79
CA GLY A 146 7.68 -23.07 4.65
C GLY A 146 6.73 -22.38 3.67
N ALA A 147 5.45 -22.20 4.02
CA ALA A 147 4.56 -21.30 3.30
C ALA A 147 5.08 -19.87 3.38
N THR A 148 5.09 -19.16 2.25
CA THR A 148 5.50 -17.76 2.19
C THR A 148 4.28 -16.86 2.34
N VAL A 149 4.35 -15.95 3.31
CA VAL A 149 3.39 -14.86 3.51
C VAL A 149 4.08 -13.51 3.28
N LYS A 150 3.30 -12.51 2.87
CA LYS A 150 3.73 -11.13 2.66
C LYS A 150 2.98 -10.21 3.62
N LEU A 151 3.70 -9.45 4.44
CA LEU A 151 3.21 -8.21 5.02
C LEU A 151 3.53 -7.07 4.07
N GLN A 152 2.54 -6.27 3.67
CA GLN A 152 2.76 -5.03 2.94
C GLN A 152 1.97 -3.89 3.58
N CYS A 153 2.64 -2.74 3.76
CA CYS A 153 2.12 -1.55 4.42
C CYS A 153 2.18 -0.32 3.50
N ASN A 154 1.02 0.23 3.17
CA ASN A 154 0.87 1.40 2.29
C ASN A 154 0.87 2.70 3.11
N ASN A 155 1.86 2.89 4.00
CA ASN A 155 1.93 4.07 4.88
C ASN A 155 2.74 5.23 4.29
N THR A 156 3.64 4.94 3.35
CA THR A 156 4.55 5.88 2.68
C THR A 156 4.30 5.91 1.17
N LYS A 157 4.90 6.88 0.44
CA LYS A 157 4.80 6.99 -1.03
C LYS A 157 5.12 5.67 -1.75
N TYR A 158 6.08 4.92 -1.22
CA TYR A 158 6.39 3.56 -1.66
C TYR A 158 5.83 2.56 -0.63
N PRO A 159 5.15 1.48 -1.08
CA PRO A 159 4.68 0.43 -0.19
C PRO A 159 5.88 -0.31 0.41
N LEU A 160 5.84 -0.57 1.71
CA LEU A 160 6.88 -1.33 2.39
C LEU A 160 6.46 -2.79 2.50
N GLU A 161 7.25 -3.69 1.92
CA GLU A 161 6.99 -5.13 1.85
C GLU A 161 8.01 -5.92 2.69
N VAL A 162 7.54 -6.91 3.44
CA VAL A 162 8.36 -7.93 4.12
C VAL A 162 7.72 -9.29 3.92
N LYS A 163 8.51 -10.27 3.47
CA LYS A 163 8.10 -11.67 3.38
C LYS A 163 8.58 -12.44 4.61
N ALA A 164 7.80 -13.44 5.03
CA ALA A 164 8.17 -14.40 6.06
C ALA A 164 7.75 -15.80 5.63
N THR A 165 8.43 -16.81 6.16
CA THR A 165 8.08 -18.22 5.99
C THR A 165 7.53 -18.81 7.28
N THR A 166 6.65 -19.80 7.16
CA THR A 166 6.08 -20.50 8.31
C THR A 166 7.00 -21.57 8.90
N ASP A 167 6.88 -21.78 10.20
CA ASP A 167 7.57 -22.82 10.96
C ASP A 167 6.92 -24.22 10.79
N LYS A 168 7.40 -25.20 11.56
CA LYS A 168 6.88 -26.59 11.56
C LYS A 168 5.41 -26.71 11.94
N ASN A 169 4.85 -25.74 12.66
CA ASN A 169 3.46 -25.68 13.10
C ASN A 169 2.59 -24.84 12.14
N GLY A 170 3.14 -24.41 10.99
CA GLY A 170 2.47 -23.50 10.08
C GLY A 170 2.39 -22.06 10.60
N TYR A 171 3.00 -21.76 11.74
CA TYR A 171 2.98 -20.45 12.37
C TYR A 171 4.02 -19.52 11.72
N PHE A 172 3.67 -18.25 11.56
CA PHE A 172 4.63 -17.22 11.16
C PHE A 172 4.58 -16.02 12.11
N LEU A 173 5.73 -15.34 12.23
CA LEU A 173 5.85 -14.04 12.86
C LEU A 173 6.66 -13.13 11.95
N VAL A 174 6.03 -12.05 11.46
CA VAL A 174 6.67 -11.06 10.59
C VAL A 174 6.77 -9.71 11.31
N LYS A 175 7.99 -9.18 11.43
CA LYS A 175 8.25 -7.85 11.96
C LYS A 175 8.13 -6.84 10.83
N ALA A 176 7.34 -5.79 11.01
CA ALA A 176 7.29 -4.69 10.06
C ALA A 176 8.63 -3.92 10.03
N PRO A 177 8.97 -3.24 8.93
CA PRO A 177 10.15 -2.37 8.88
C PRO A 177 10.09 -1.29 9.96
N GLY A 178 11.26 -0.83 10.43
CA GLY A 178 11.39 0.07 11.57
C GLY A 178 10.68 1.44 11.45
N THR A 179 10.19 1.79 10.26
CA THR A 179 9.41 2.98 9.93
C THR A 179 7.91 2.82 10.17
N ILE A 180 7.40 1.59 10.32
CA ILE A 180 5.99 1.29 10.56
C ILE A 180 5.72 1.17 12.06
N THR A 181 4.86 2.04 12.57
CA THR A 181 4.37 2.02 13.96
C THR A 181 2.91 1.57 14.04
N ASN A 182 2.47 1.23 15.24
CA ASN A 182 1.10 0.84 15.57
C ASN A 182 0.03 1.89 15.26
N TYR A 183 0.40 3.11 14.83
CA TYR A 183 -0.54 4.09 14.28
C TYR A 183 -0.88 3.80 12.80
N GLY A 184 0.09 3.30 12.02
CA GLY A 184 -0.06 3.01 10.59
C GLY A 184 -0.56 1.60 10.27
N PHE A 185 -0.82 0.75 11.29
CA PHE A 185 -1.16 -0.67 11.10
C PHE A 185 -2.40 -0.91 10.22
N HIS A 186 -3.36 0.01 10.24
CA HIS A 186 -4.59 -0.06 9.44
C HIS A 186 -4.35 0.07 7.93
N LYS A 187 -3.15 0.53 7.51
CA LYS A 187 -2.70 0.55 6.12
C LYS A 187 -1.85 -0.67 5.74
N CYS A 188 -1.67 -1.60 6.67
CA CYS A 188 -1.00 -2.86 6.45
C CYS A 188 -2.04 -3.96 6.20
N LYS A 189 -1.68 -4.91 5.34
CA LYS A 189 -2.38 -6.18 5.18
C LYS A 189 -1.37 -7.32 5.08
N VAL A 190 -1.84 -8.55 5.28
CA VAL A 190 -1.05 -9.77 5.05
C VAL A 190 -1.68 -10.62 3.97
N TRP A 191 -0.87 -11.11 3.04
CA TRP A 191 -1.25 -11.98 1.93
C TRP A 191 -0.53 -13.33 2.04
N LEU A 192 -1.21 -14.39 1.62
CA LEU A 192 -0.61 -15.69 1.33
C LEU A 192 -0.04 -15.66 -0.09
N VAL A 193 1.24 -16.03 -0.25
CA VAL A 193 1.98 -15.80 -1.52
C VAL A 193 2.36 -17.08 -2.23
N ALA A 194 2.93 -18.06 -1.52
CA ALA A 194 3.42 -19.29 -2.14
C ALA A 194 3.45 -20.45 -1.15
N ALA A 195 3.13 -21.65 -1.64
CA ALA A 195 3.26 -22.89 -0.91
C ALA A 195 4.66 -23.50 -1.07
N PRO A 196 5.13 -24.30 -0.10
CA PRO A 196 6.40 -25.04 -0.20
C PRO A 196 6.33 -26.25 -1.16
N SER A 197 5.12 -26.68 -1.57
CA SER A 197 4.92 -27.90 -2.34
C SER A 197 3.74 -27.75 -3.30
N THR A 198 3.79 -28.46 -4.43
CA THR A 198 2.76 -28.44 -5.47
C THR A 198 1.54 -29.31 -5.14
N ALA A 199 1.58 -30.09 -4.06
CA ALA A 199 0.45 -30.90 -3.58
C ALA A 199 -0.62 -30.04 -2.89
N CYS A 200 -0.23 -28.91 -2.30
CA CYS A 200 -1.14 -27.98 -1.63
C CYS A 200 -0.72 -26.53 -1.89
N SER A 201 -0.94 -26.09 -3.13
CA SER A 201 -0.43 -24.81 -3.66
C SER A 201 -1.51 -23.83 -4.14
N LYS A 202 -2.78 -24.24 -4.20
CA LYS A 202 -3.85 -23.33 -4.64
C LYS A 202 -4.15 -22.36 -3.50
N ILE A 203 -3.80 -21.08 -3.67
CA ILE A 203 -4.12 -20.02 -2.69
C ILE A 203 -5.65 -19.89 -2.61
N THR A 204 -6.20 -19.85 -1.39
CA THR A 204 -7.59 -19.47 -1.15
C THR A 204 -7.68 -18.07 -0.53
N ASP A 205 -8.85 -17.45 -0.61
CA ASP A 205 -9.11 -16.19 0.11
C ASP A 205 -9.65 -16.39 1.53
N THR A 206 -9.53 -17.59 2.09
CA THR A 206 -10.00 -17.89 3.45
C THR A 206 -9.31 -16.94 4.44
N HIS A 207 -10.12 -16.18 5.20
CA HIS A 207 -9.70 -15.07 6.07
C HIS A 207 -8.88 -13.95 5.39
N GLY A 208 -9.09 -13.70 4.09
CA GLY A 208 -8.39 -12.65 3.34
C GLY A 208 -7.00 -13.06 2.85
N GLY A 209 -6.74 -14.37 2.68
CA GLY A 209 -5.47 -14.89 2.22
C GLY A 209 -5.03 -14.35 0.85
N LEU A 210 -5.98 -14.01 -0.04
CA LEU A 210 -5.74 -13.53 -1.40
C LEU A 210 -6.04 -12.02 -1.56
N ALA A 211 -7.14 -11.53 -0.98
CA ALA A 211 -7.53 -10.11 -0.98
C ALA A 211 -6.74 -9.24 0.01
N GLY A 212 -6.00 -9.87 0.93
CA GLY A 212 -5.15 -9.26 1.94
C GLY A 212 -5.88 -9.00 3.25
N ALA A 213 -5.48 -9.75 4.27
CA ALA A 213 -6.08 -9.78 5.59
C ALA A 213 -5.71 -8.55 6.43
N ILE A 214 -6.69 -8.03 7.17
CA ILE A 214 -6.56 -6.88 8.06
C ILE A 214 -5.96 -7.31 9.40
N LEU A 215 -4.96 -6.57 9.89
CA LEU A 215 -4.31 -6.79 11.18
C LEU A 215 -5.29 -6.54 12.35
N ARG A 216 -5.45 -7.53 13.23
CA ARG A 216 -6.24 -7.43 14.47
C ARG A 216 -5.32 -7.20 15.67
N PRO A 217 -5.50 -6.15 16.51
CA PRO A 217 -4.61 -5.90 17.64
C PRO A 217 -4.67 -6.99 18.71
N GLU A 218 -3.51 -7.46 19.18
CA GLU A 218 -3.42 -8.37 20.32
C GLU A 218 -3.16 -7.63 21.63
N LYS A 219 -3.77 -8.11 22.73
CA LYS A 219 -3.60 -7.51 24.07
C LYS A 219 -2.18 -7.70 24.62
N LYS A 220 -1.53 -8.81 24.28
CA LYS A 220 -0.19 -9.16 24.76
C LYS A 220 0.87 -8.50 23.85
N PRO A 221 1.76 -7.64 24.36
CA PRO A 221 2.86 -7.12 23.55
C PRO A 221 3.84 -8.23 23.22
N PHE A 222 4.48 -8.13 22.06
CA PHE A 222 5.60 -9.01 21.69
C PHE A 222 6.92 -8.32 22.03
N VAL A 223 7.88 -9.06 22.58
CA VAL A 223 9.24 -8.59 22.83
C VAL A 223 10.18 -9.56 22.15
N ASP A 224 11.11 -9.05 21.35
CA ASP A 224 12.09 -9.91 20.67
C ASP A 224 13.34 -10.18 21.52
N GLU A 225 14.19 -11.07 21.01
CA GLU A 225 15.48 -11.45 21.61
C GLU A 225 16.39 -10.26 21.95
N LYS A 226 16.24 -9.14 21.22
CA LYS A 226 17.00 -7.89 21.43
C LYS A 226 16.29 -6.96 22.43
N LYS A 227 15.32 -7.49 23.18
CA LYS A 227 14.46 -6.77 24.15
C LYS A 227 13.65 -5.62 23.53
N ARG A 228 13.43 -5.63 22.21
CA ARG A 228 12.69 -4.58 21.51
C ARG A 228 11.20 -4.88 21.58
N GLY A 229 10.42 -3.92 22.06
CA GLY A 229 8.97 -4.04 22.21
C GLY A 229 8.19 -3.75 20.92
N TYR A 230 7.20 -4.59 20.64
CA TYR A 230 6.29 -4.51 19.51
C TYR A 230 4.83 -4.55 19.99
N ALA A 231 3.96 -3.80 19.30
CA ALA A 231 2.54 -4.09 19.26
C ALA A 231 2.34 -5.33 18.37
N LEU A 232 1.77 -6.38 18.95
CA LEU A 232 1.46 -7.62 18.27
C LEU A 232 0.09 -7.52 17.61
N PHE A 233 -0.05 -8.11 16.43
CA PHE A 233 -1.30 -8.21 15.69
C PHE A 233 -1.48 -9.63 15.17
N SER A 234 -2.70 -10.12 15.12
CA SER A 234 -3.06 -11.40 14.50
C SER A 234 -3.73 -11.22 13.13
N VAL A 235 -3.55 -12.21 12.27
CA VAL A 235 -4.24 -12.39 10.98
C VAL A 235 -4.51 -13.87 10.71
N GLY A 236 -5.41 -14.17 9.78
CA GLY A 236 -5.74 -15.55 9.41
C GLY A 236 -6.60 -16.26 10.47
N PRO A 237 -6.60 -17.61 10.49
CA PRO A 237 -5.70 -18.51 9.77
C PRO A 237 -5.90 -18.51 8.25
N PHE A 238 -4.82 -18.65 7.47
CA PHE A 238 -4.89 -18.77 6.02
C PHE A 238 -4.89 -20.22 5.56
N ALA A 239 -5.32 -20.46 4.32
CA ALA A 239 -5.36 -21.79 3.75
C ALA A 239 -4.81 -21.85 2.31
N PHE A 240 -4.15 -22.95 2.00
CA PHE A 240 -4.08 -23.49 0.64
C PHE A 240 -5.12 -24.60 0.47
N GLU A 241 -5.57 -24.80 -0.77
CA GLU A 241 -6.26 -26.01 -1.19
C GLU A 241 -5.28 -27.05 -1.75
N SER A 242 -5.51 -28.30 -1.32
CA SER A 242 -4.85 -29.49 -1.83
C SER A 242 -5.31 -29.83 -3.24
N LYS A 243 -4.43 -30.42 -4.04
CA LYS A 243 -4.83 -31.13 -5.26
C LYS A 243 -5.55 -32.41 -4.86
N CYS A 244 -6.83 -32.48 -5.16
CA CYS A 244 -7.67 -33.63 -4.84
C CYS A 244 -7.88 -34.49 -6.08
N PRO A 245 -7.94 -35.83 -5.94
CA PRO A 245 -8.56 -36.68 -6.95
C PRO A 245 -9.97 -36.16 -7.26
N ARG A 246 -10.35 -36.26 -8.54
CA ARG A 246 -11.74 -36.10 -8.98
C ARG A 246 -12.42 -37.47 -9.02
#